data_AF-A0A9D0ZX19-F1
#
_entry.id   AF-A0A9D0ZX19-F1
#
_cell.length_a   1.000
_cell.length_b   1.000
_cell.length_c   1.000
_cell.angle_alpha   90.00
_cell.angle_beta   90.00
_cell.angle_gamma   90.00
#
_symmetry.space_group_name_H-M   'P 1'
#
loop_
_entity.id
_entity.type
_entity.pdbx_description
1 polymer ?
#
loop_
_entity_poly.entity_id
_entity_poly.type
_entity_poly.pdbx_seq_one_letter_code
_entity_poly.pdbx_strand_id
1 'polypeptide(L)'
;MRANYFRYLYENTSKGTVYTMSIAGEQGDFCGYYVCGYGEPVFGEKMDERFAVCSQEVSLLVLENLCDGDRDKIAEFAERNQVDKVVMPYGETPIEFGENVKQVIVLEEGQSLSYLENGRRVWLKCFANGKQGTIVMYCDARIQEAKDCQMTVWAFQEETKVSVCVDKDDHSCAMRNCLYNDFDVCKGHNGKGYEEYVTGTLLLGNVNLKECREQLLQDLGEFLEEIRFVVLPGGGKKELYHPWVADLLEQEHRGLNHYYIVPREAEENDGTISSLMKKGIRHRVVVTGEECGLCTTGFFVEKSEE
;
A
#
# COMPACT_ATOMS: atom_id res chain seq x y z
N MET A 1 -27.79 2.16 -1.40
CA MET A 1 -26.75 3.21 -1.49
C MET A 1 -25.70 2.68 -2.43
N ARG A 2 -25.34 3.44 -3.47
CA ARG A 2 -24.25 3.05 -4.38
C ARG A 2 -22.94 3.45 -3.71
N ALA A 3 -22.18 2.47 -3.25
CA ALA A 3 -20.95 2.71 -2.52
C ALA A 3 -19.83 1.84 -3.08
N ASN A 4 -18.63 2.38 -3.08
CA ASN A 4 -17.41 1.65 -3.41
C ASN A 4 -16.64 1.46 -2.11
N TYR A 5 -16.53 0.21 -1.67
CA TYR A 5 -15.87 -0.17 -0.44
C TYR A 5 -14.41 -0.44 -0.72
N PHE A 6 -13.52 -0.03 0.17
CA PHE A 6 -12.10 -0.28 0.04
C PHE A 6 -11.50 -0.82 1.33
N ARG A 7 -10.39 -1.53 1.15
CA ARG A 7 -9.53 -2.02 2.19
C ARG A 7 -8.08 -1.92 1.76
N TYR A 8 -7.27 -1.36 2.63
CA TYR A 8 -5.83 -1.48 2.59
C TYR A 8 -5.38 -2.33 3.76
N LEU A 9 -4.50 -3.26 3.48
CA LEU A 9 -3.89 -4.11 4.46
C LEU A 9 -2.38 -3.97 4.33
N TYR A 10 -1.73 -3.56 5.42
CA TYR A 10 -0.28 -3.45 5.51
C TYR A 10 0.20 -4.52 6.46
N GLU A 11 0.86 -5.52 5.90
CA GLU A 11 1.37 -6.69 6.59
C GLU A 11 2.85 -6.81 6.32
N ASN A 12 3.63 -7.13 7.34
CA ASN A 12 5.04 -7.42 7.15
C ASN A 12 5.29 -8.82 7.64
N THR A 13 5.81 -9.66 6.76
CA THR A 13 6.23 -11.00 7.11
C THR A 13 7.76 -10.93 7.19
N SER A 14 8.31 -11.21 8.37
CA SER A 14 9.72 -11.30 8.78
C SER A 14 10.78 -10.28 8.32
N LYS A 15 10.91 -9.85 7.07
CA LYS A 15 11.81 -8.75 6.61
C LYS A 15 11.34 -8.11 5.30
N GLY A 16 10.04 -7.97 5.07
CA GLY A 16 9.48 -7.28 3.91
C GLY A 16 8.17 -6.57 4.19
N THR A 17 7.61 -5.92 3.17
CA THR A 17 6.23 -5.42 3.19
C THR A 17 5.40 -6.20 2.18
N VAL A 18 4.24 -6.63 2.63
CA VAL A 18 3.11 -6.99 1.77
C VAL A 18 2.01 -5.97 1.99
N TYR A 19 1.73 -5.22 0.94
CA TYR A 19 0.59 -4.32 0.89
C TYR A 19 -0.47 -4.93 0.00
N THR A 20 -1.69 -5.03 0.53
CA THR A 20 -2.85 -5.41 -0.26
C THR A 20 -3.85 -4.28 -0.33
N MET A 21 -4.31 -3.97 -1.54
CA MET A 21 -5.43 -3.11 -1.80
C MET A 21 -6.56 -3.92 -2.39
N SER A 22 -7.71 -3.93 -1.71
CA SER A 22 -8.94 -4.51 -2.24
C SER A 22 -10.01 -3.43 -2.31
N ILE A 23 -10.65 -3.30 -3.46
CA ILE A 23 -11.76 -2.39 -3.67
C ILE A 23 -12.88 -3.16 -4.34
N ALA A 24 -14.08 -2.97 -3.84
CA ALA A 24 -15.27 -3.63 -4.32
C ALA A 24 -16.42 -2.63 -4.43
N GLY A 25 -16.96 -2.44 -5.63
CA GLY A 25 -18.10 -1.54 -5.84
C GLY A 25 -18.70 -1.58 -7.23
N GLU A 26 -19.55 -0.60 -7.55
CA GLU A 26 -20.27 -0.54 -8.83
C GLU A 26 -19.34 -0.27 -10.03
N GLN A 27 -18.22 0.42 -9.80
CA GLN A 27 -17.24 0.74 -10.85
C GLN A 27 -16.32 -0.45 -11.21
N GLY A 28 -16.55 -1.60 -10.60
CA GLY A 28 -15.72 -2.79 -10.77
C GLY A 28 -14.75 -2.99 -9.61
N ASP A 29 -14.26 -4.21 -9.52
CA ASP A 29 -13.39 -4.65 -8.43
C ASP A 29 -11.93 -4.39 -8.78
N PHE A 30 -11.12 -4.25 -7.76
CA PHE A 30 -9.68 -4.15 -7.92
C PHE A 30 -9.01 -4.86 -6.76
N CYS A 31 -8.06 -5.74 -7.08
CA CYS A 31 -7.21 -6.36 -6.08
C CYS A 31 -5.74 -6.22 -6.50
N GLY A 32 -4.97 -5.49 -5.69
CA GLY A 32 -3.57 -5.21 -5.93
C GLY A 32 -2.72 -5.70 -4.78
N TYR A 33 -1.63 -6.39 -5.09
CA TYR A 33 -0.61 -6.80 -4.13
C TYR A 33 0.71 -6.12 -4.49
N TYR A 34 1.41 -5.65 -3.46
CA TYR A 34 2.77 -5.15 -3.57
C TYR A 34 3.62 -5.88 -2.54
N VAL A 35 4.60 -6.64 -3.01
CA VAL A 35 5.48 -7.48 -2.22
C VAL A 35 6.91 -7.01 -2.42
N CYS A 36 7.51 -6.51 -1.35
CA CYS A 36 8.85 -5.92 -1.38
C CYS A 36 9.69 -6.45 -0.22
N GLY A 37 10.80 -7.11 -0.53
CA GLY A 37 11.74 -7.58 0.48
C GLY A 37 12.77 -6.53 0.91
N TYR A 38 13.26 -6.65 2.15
CA TYR A 38 14.28 -5.78 2.75
C TYR A 38 15.47 -6.57 3.32
N GLY A 39 15.57 -7.89 3.06
CA GLY A 39 16.60 -8.79 3.58
C GLY A 39 16.29 -10.28 3.36
N GLU A 40 16.51 -11.10 4.41
CA GLU A 40 16.04 -12.50 4.56
C GLU A 40 14.52 -12.65 4.24
N PRO A 41 13.96 -13.87 4.12
CA PRO A 41 12.67 -14.12 3.49
C PRO A 41 11.54 -13.21 3.95
N VAL A 42 10.76 -12.71 2.99
CA VAL A 42 9.55 -11.94 3.25
C VAL A 42 8.48 -12.88 3.76
N PHE A 43 8.18 -13.98 3.08
CA PHE A 43 7.15 -14.90 3.55
C PHE A 43 7.73 -15.89 4.58
N GLY A 44 7.14 -15.97 5.77
CA GLY A 44 7.44 -17.01 6.77
C GLY A 44 7.23 -18.43 6.21
N GLU A 45 7.79 -19.47 6.84
CA GLU A 45 7.75 -20.87 6.35
C GLU A 45 6.33 -21.39 6.01
N LYS A 46 5.29 -20.75 6.55
CA LYS A 46 3.90 -20.94 6.15
C LYS A 46 3.38 -19.66 5.52
N MET A 47 2.81 -19.77 4.32
CA MET A 47 2.00 -18.69 3.75
C MET A 47 0.87 -18.40 4.74
N ASP A 48 0.79 -17.17 5.23
CA ASP A 48 -0.25 -16.79 6.17
C ASP A 48 -1.63 -17.08 5.56
N GLU A 49 -2.57 -17.63 6.33
CA GLU A 49 -3.94 -17.85 5.88
C GLU A 49 -4.61 -16.55 5.40
N ARG A 50 -4.11 -15.39 5.79
CA ARG A 50 -4.51 -14.09 5.24
C ARG A 50 -4.16 -13.94 3.76
N PHE A 51 -3.01 -14.45 3.31
CA PHE A 51 -2.69 -14.59 1.87
C PHE A 51 -3.38 -15.79 1.22
N ALA A 52 -4.05 -16.65 2.00
CA ALA A 52 -4.76 -17.78 1.45
C ALA A 52 -6.01 -17.32 0.70
N VAL A 53 -5.80 -17.20 -0.61
CA VAL A 53 -6.79 -17.49 -1.65
C VAL A 53 -8.09 -16.71 -1.46
N CYS A 54 -8.09 -15.49 -1.96
CA CYS A 54 -9.33 -14.94 -2.49
C CYS A 54 -9.45 -15.54 -3.88
N SER A 55 -10.35 -16.50 -4.10
CA SER A 55 -10.60 -17.15 -5.39
C SER A 55 -11.11 -16.14 -6.43
N GLN A 56 -10.25 -15.22 -6.86
CA GLN A 56 -10.60 -13.98 -7.53
C GLN A 56 -9.49 -13.52 -8.48
N GLU A 57 -9.88 -12.60 -9.35
CA GLU A 57 -9.01 -11.88 -10.27
C GLU A 57 -8.14 -10.87 -9.49
N VAL A 58 -6.84 -10.95 -9.66
CA VAL A 58 -5.82 -10.03 -9.13
C VAL A 58 -5.43 -9.09 -10.25
N SER A 59 -5.84 -7.83 -10.15
CA SER A 59 -5.57 -6.79 -11.15
C SER A 59 -4.08 -6.47 -11.29
N LEU A 60 -3.34 -6.48 -10.19
CA LEU A 60 -1.93 -6.07 -10.14
C LEU A 60 -1.15 -6.84 -9.06
N LEU A 61 0.01 -7.37 -9.44
CA LEU A 61 0.98 -7.97 -8.52
C LEU A 61 2.35 -7.32 -8.76
N VAL A 62 2.81 -6.52 -7.82
CA VAL A 62 4.14 -5.88 -7.87
C VAL A 62 5.10 -6.67 -7.00
N LEU A 63 6.24 -7.05 -7.57
CA LEU A 63 7.20 -7.94 -6.94
C LEU A 63 8.59 -7.34 -7.04
N GLU A 64 9.27 -7.18 -5.91
CA GLU A 64 10.66 -6.75 -5.88
C GLU A 64 11.45 -7.24 -4.67
N ASN A 65 12.75 -7.38 -4.88
CA ASN A 65 13.76 -7.81 -3.92
C ASN A 65 13.35 -9.09 -3.17
N LEU A 66 12.89 -10.10 -3.92
CA LEU A 66 12.37 -11.34 -3.37
C LEU A 66 13.51 -12.32 -3.06
N CYS A 67 13.43 -13.02 -1.93
CA CYS A 67 14.31 -14.17 -1.70
C CYS A 67 13.81 -15.42 -2.46
N ASP A 68 14.64 -16.46 -2.55
CA ASP A 68 14.29 -17.70 -3.27
C ASP A 68 12.98 -18.33 -2.74
N GLY A 69 12.82 -18.42 -1.41
CA GLY A 69 11.61 -18.98 -0.80
C GLY A 69 10.34 -18.15 -1.00
N ASP A 70 10.48 -16.85 -1.33
CA ASP A 70 9.36 -15.99 -1.65
C ASP A 70 8.87 -16.24 -3.07
N ARG A 71 9.78 -16.53 -4.00
CA ARG A 71 9.45 -16.77 -5.41
C ARG A 71 8.58 -18.01 -5.58
N ASP A 72 8.90 -19.09 -4.86
CA ASP A 72 8.10 -20.33 -4.90
C ASP A 72 6.66 -20.09 -4.43
N LYS A 73 6.49 -19.29 -3.37
CA LYS A 73 5.16 -18.95 -2.83
C LYS A 73 4.39 -18.02 -3.75
N ILE A 74 5.07 -17.07 -4.40
CA ILE A 74 4.46 -16.19 -5.39
C ILE A 74 4.05 -16.97 -6.64
N ALA A 75 4.83 -17.95 -7.06
CA ALA A 75 4.44 -18.86 -8.14
C ALA A 75 3.20 -19.66 -7.74
N GLU A 76 3.16 -20.27 -6.54
CA GLU A 76 2.00 -20.99 -6.01
C GLU A 76 0.76 -20.08 -5.90
N PHE A 77 0.94 -18.82 -5.46
CA PHE A 77 -0.11 -17.81 -5.43
C PHE A 77 -0.65 -17.53 -6.84
N ALA A 78 0.22 -17.31 -7.82
CA ALA A 78 -0.17 -17.05 -9.20
C ALA A 78 -0.80 -18.28 -9.89
N GLU A 79 -0.46 -19.50 -9.47
CA GLU A 79 -1.13 -20.72 -9.94
C GLU A 79 -2.56 -20.87 -9.40
N ARG A 80 -2.86 -20.27 -8.25
CA ARG A 80 -4.18 -20.36 -7.60
C ARG A 80 -5.12 -19.22 -7.95
N ASN A 81 -4.61 -18.13 -8.52
CA ASN A 81 -5.37 -16.90 -8.79
C ASN A 81 -5.19 -16.46 -10.25
N GLN A 82 -6.20 -15.82 -10.83
CA GLN A 82 -6.06 -15.18 -12.14
C GLN A 82 -5.37 -13.83 -11.95
N VAL A 83 -4.17 -13.64 -12.47
CA VAL A 83 -3.40 -12.39 -12.31
C VAL A 83 -3.32 -11.65 -13.63
N ASP A 84 -3.83 -10.42 -13.67
CA ASP A 84 -3.86 -9.62 -14.88
C ASP A 84 -2.48 -9.07 -15.24
N LYS A 85 -1.78 -8.49 -14.27
CA LYS A 85 -0.48 -7.84 -14.48
C LYS A 85 0.47 -8.16 -13.34
N VAL A 86 1.62 -8.72 -13.66
CA VAL A 86 2.78 -8.77 -12.78
C VAL A 86 3.75 -7.67 -13.19
N VAL A 87 4.23 -6.87 -12.24
CA VAL A 87 5.23 -5.81 -12.48
C VAL A 87 6.46 -6.06 -11.63
N MET A 88 7.64 -6.06 -12.27
CA MET A 88 8.94 -6.28 -11.63
C MET A 88 9.95 -5.21 -12.08
N PRO A 89 10.93 -4.81 -11.26
CA PRO A 89 12.03 -3.98 -11.71
C PRO A 89 13.04 -4.77 -12.54
N TYR A 90 13.82 -4.09 -13.37
CA TYR A 90 14.99 -4.68 -14.03
C TYR A 90 15.97 -5.27 -13.00
N GLY A 91 16.68 -6.33 -13.39
CA GLY A 91 17.66 -7.00 -12.53
C GLY A 91 17.04 -7.90 -11.45
N GLU A 92 15.72 -7.88 -11.27
CA GLU A 92 15.02 -8.87 -10.44
C GLU A 92 15.17 -10.26 -11.05
N THR A 93 15.28 -11.27 -10.20
CA THR A 93 15.37 -12.65 -10.69
C THR A 93 14.01 -13.05 -11.28
N PRO A 94 13.94 -13.49 -12.55
CA PRO A 94 12.68 -13.86 -13.17
C PRO A 94 11.97 -14.99 -12.41
N ILE A 95 10.64 -14.89 -12.34
CA ILE A 95 9.75 -15.95 -11.88
C ILE A 95 9.05 -16.53 -13.10
N GLU A 96 9.04 -17.85 -13.22
CA GLU A 96 8.26 -18.53 -14.25
C GLU A 96 6.79 -18.59 -13.79
N PHE A 97 5.92 -17.89 -14.51
CA PHE A 97 4.49 -17.89 -14.25
C PHE A 97 3.75 -18.80 -15.23
N GLY A 98 2.71 -19.47 -14.73
CA GLY A 98 1.81 -20.29 -15.54
C GLY A 98 0.75 -19.46 -16.31
N GLU A 99 -0.19 -20.15 -16.96
CA GLU A 99 -1.21 -19.55 -17.84
C GLU A 99 -2.17 -18.58 -17.15
N ASN A 100 -2.27 -18.64 -15.81
CA ASN A 100 -3.12 -17.76 -15.03
C ASN A 100 -2.60 -16.32 -14.94
N VAL A 101 -1.37 -16.05 -15.37
CA VAL A 101 -0.80 -14.71 -15.45
C VAL A 101 -0.93 -14.18 -16.88
N LYS A 102 -1.75 -13.16 -17.08
CA LYS A 102 -2.03 -12.60 -18.42
C LYS A 102 -0.84 -11.80 -18.96
N GLN A 103 -0.14 -11.07 -18.10
CA GLN A 103 0.95 -10.20 -18.51
C GLN A 103 2.02 -10.06 -17.43
N VAL A 104 3.29 -10.10 -17.85
CA VAL A 104 4.45 -9.73 -17.02
C VAL A 104 5.11 -8.51 -17.63
N ILE A 105 5.35 -7.48 -16.82
CA ILE A 105 5.95 -6.21 -17.21
C ILE A 105 7.22 -6.02 -16.38
N VAL A 106 8.36 -5.92 -17.06
CA VAL A 106 9.62 -5.51 -16.42
C VAL A 106 9.83 -4.03 -16.69
N LEU A 107 9.96 -3.23 -15.64
CA LEU A 107 10.25 -1.80 -15.74
C LEU A 107 11.75 -1.57 -15.66
N GLU A 108 12.29 -0.94 -16.71
CA GLU A 108 13.67 -0.45 -16.74
C GLU A 108 13.81 0.84 -15.92
N GLU A 109 15.06 1.21 -15.60
CA GLU A 109 15.36 2.45 -14.89
C GLU A 109 14.67 3.67 -15.53
N GLY A 110 13.96 4.44 -14.70
CA GLY A 110 13.26 5.66 -15.10
C GLY A 110 11.92 5.42 -15.81
N GLN A 111 11.59 4.18 -16.17
CA GLN A 111 10.29 3.85 -16.74
C GLN A 111 9.20 3.94 -15.66
N SER A 112 8.02 4.34 -16.10
CA SER A 112 6.83 4.41 -15.27
C SER A 112 5.65 3.73 -15.95
N LEU A 113 4.75 3.21 -15.13
CA LEU A 113 3.46 2.68 -15.54
C LEU A 113 2.40 3.46 -14.77
N SER A 114 1.54 4.15 -15.50
CA SER A 114 0.44 4.94 -14.93
C SER A 114 -0.84 4.62 -15.67
N TYR A 115 -1.89 4.27 -14.95
CA TYR A 115 -3.19 3.99 -15.53
C TYR A 115 -4.32 4.23 -14.56
N LEU A 116 -5.52 4.40 -15.13
CA LEU A 116 -6.76 4.42 -14.41
C LEU A 116 -7.43 3.04 -14.56
N GLU A 117 -7.68 2.35 -13.46
CA GLU A 117 -8.42 1.08 -13.47
C GLU A 117 -9.64 1.24 -12.57
N ASN A 118 -10.85 1.10 -13.14
CA ASN A 118 -12.11 1.19 -12.40
C ASN A 118 -12.20 2.48 -11.54
N GLY A 119 -11.79 3.62 -12.12
CA GLY A 119 -11.81 4.93 -11.47
C GLY A 119 -10.63 5.23 -10.54
N ARG A 120 -9.69 4.30 -10.36
CA ARG A 120 -8.54 4.44 -9.45
C ARG A 120 -7.25 4.73 -10.18
N ARG A 121 -6.45 5.66 -9.64
CA ARG A 121 -5.12 5.96 -10.15
C ARG A 121 -4.11 5.00 -9.54
N VAL A 122 -3.42 4.28 -10.41
CA VAL A 122 -2.26 3.48 -10.08
C VAL A 122 -1.07 4.08 -10.80
N TRP A 123 -0.01 4.37 -10.05
CA TRP A 123 1.24 4.87 -10.59
C TRP A 123 2.40 4.06 -10.03
N LEU A 124 3.29 3.60 -10.90
CA LEU A 124 4.52 2.92 -10.55
C LEU A 124 5.68 3.55 -11.30
N LYS A 125 6.84 3.62 -10.66
CA LYS A 125 8.09 4.02 -11.32
C LYS A 125 9.26 3.20 -10.81
N CYS A 126 10.10 2.76 -11.74
CA CYS A 126 11.33 2.06 -11.41
C CYS A 126 12.48 3.07 -11.24
N PHE A 127 13.10 3.06 -10.07
CA PHE A 127 14.29 3.83 -9.76
C PHE A 127 15.52 2.91 -9.75
N ALA A 128 16.70 3.48 -10.00
CA ALA A 128 17.94 2.75 -9.85
C ALA A 128 18.21 2.43 -8.37
N ASN A 129 18.66 1.22 -8.08
CA ASN A 129 19.10 0.80 -6.76
C ASN A 129 20.34 -0.10 -6.84
N GLY A 130 21.47 0.49 -7.21
CA GLY A 130 22.73 -0.23 -7.41
C GLY A 130 22.70 -1.08 -8.68
N LYS A 131 22.69 -2.41 -8.55
CA LYS A 131 22.73 -3.34 -9.70
C LYS A 131 21.35 -3.77 -10.22
N GLN A 132 20.29 -3.44 -9.49
CA GLN A 132 18.90 -3.75 -9.83
C GLN A 132 18.02 -2.51 -9.62
N GLY A 133 16.80 -2.56 -10.14
CA GLY A 133 15.81 -1.50 -9.92
C GLY A 133 15.04 -1.68 -8.61
N THR A 134 14.26 -0.67 -8.26
CA THR A 134 13.27 -0.71 -7.18
C THR A 134 12.03 0.04 -7.61
N ILE A 135 10.85 -0.44 -7.23
CA ILE A 135 9.58 0.16 -7.65
C ILE A 135 9.04 1.03 -6.53
N VAL A 136 8.83 2.31 -6.84
CA VAL A 136 7.96 3.16 -6.05
C VAL A 136 6.56 3.08 -6.63
N MET A 137 5.56 2.88 -5.80
CA MET A 137 4.16 2.80 -6.20
C MET A 137 3.31 3.79 -5.41
N TYR A 138 2.46 4.53 -6.12
CA TYR A 138 1.36 5.29 -5.58
C TYR A 138 0.05 4.65 -5.98
N CYS A 139 -0.87 4.57 -5.03
CA CYS A 139 -2.18 3.99 -5.26
C CYS A 139 -3.24 4.60 -4.35
N ASP A 140 -4.46 4.70 -4.85
CA ASP A 140 -5.58 5.31 -4.12
C ASP A 140 -6.91 4.64 -4.46
N ALA A 141 -7.80 4.56 -3.47
CA ALA A 141 -9.17 4.12 -3.56
C ALA A 141 -10.16 5.24 -3.91
N ARG A 142 -9.74 6.50 -3.97
CA ARG A 142 -10.62 7.59 -4.42
C ARG A 142 -11.16 7.29 -5.80
N ILE A 143 -12.42 7.66 -5.93
CA ILE A 143 -13.18 7.67 -7.17
C ILE A 143 -13.47 9.12 -7.49
N GLN A 144 -13.32 9.49 -8.75
CA GLN A 144 -13.66 10.83 -9.21
C GLN A 144 -15.13 11.13 -8.84
N GLU A 145 -15.39 12.33 -8.32
CA GLU A 145 -16.75 12.81 -8.01
C GLU A 145 -17.45 12.15 -6.80
N ALA A 146 -16.71 11.53 -5.87
CA ALA A 146 -17.27 11.05 -4.61
C ALA A 146 -17.90 12.21 -3.79
N LYS A 147 -19.11 12.00 -3.27
CA LYS A 147 -19.87 12.98 -2.47
C LYS A 147 -19.61 12.88 -0.97
N ASP A 148 -19.32 11.68 -0.50
CA ASP A 148 -19.05 11.38 0.91
C ASP A 148 -18.11 10.17 0.99
N CYS A 149 -17.38 10.07 2.11
CA CYS A 149 -16.51 8.95 2.41
C CYS A 149 -16.37 8.77 3.92
N GLN A 150 -16.30 7.51 4.31
CA GLN A 150 -15.90 7.12 5.66
C GLN A 150 -14.68 6.22 5.56
N MET A 151 -13.72 6.45 6.45
CA MET A 151 -12.53 5.61 6.57
C MET A 151 -12.20 5.41 8.04
N THR A 152 -11.90 4.18 8.41
CA THR A 152 -11.34 3.81 9.71
C THR A 152 -9.96 3.21 9.51
N VAL A 153 -9.02 3.60 10.37
CA VAL A 153 -7.68 3.02 10.44
C VAL A 153 -7.53 2.35 11.79
N TRP A 154 -7.07 1.10 11.81
CA TRP A 154 -6.85 0.40 13.07
C TRP A 154 -5.69 -0.60 12.93
N ALA A 155 -4.92 -0.73 14.01
CA ALA A 155 -3.89 -1.76 14.11
C ALA A 155 -4.54 -3.07 14.57
N PHE A 156 -4.20 -4.18 13.91
CA PHE A 156 -4.70 -5.50 14.25
C PHE A 156 -3.58 -6.39 14.81
N GLN A 157 -3.98 -7.46 15.48
CA GLN A 157 -3.12 -8.50 16.07
C GLN A 157 -3.63 -9.88 15.64
N GLU A 158 -2.89 -10.95 15.91
CA GLU A 158 -3.19 -12.34 15.49
C GLU A 158 -4.63 -12.78 15.82
N GLU A 159 -5.12 -12.37 16.99
CA GLU A 159 -6.46 -12.70 17.48
C GLU A 159 -7.58 -12.03 16.67
N THR A 160 -7.25 -11.00 15.88
CA THR A 160 -8.19 -10.22 15.07
C THR A 160 -8.02 -10.56 13.60
N LYS A 161 -8.76 -11.59 13.14
CA LYS A 161 -8.79 -11.96 11.72
C LYS A 161 -9.31 -10.82 10.86
N VAL A 162 -8.49 -10.34 9.93
CA VAL A 162 -8.86 -9.37 8.89
C VAL A 162 -8.84 -10.09 7.55
N SER A 163 -9.95 -10.06 6.81
CA SER A 163 -9.94 -10.60 5.44
C SER A 163 -9.19 -9.66 4.51
N VAL A 164 -8.48 -10.22 3.52
CA VAL A 164 -7.77 -9.41 2.52
C VAL A 164 -8.74 -8.72 1.58
N CYS A 165 -9.72 -9.46 1.08
CA CYS A 165 -10.72 -8.94 0.17
C CYS A 165 -11.89 -8.27 0.90
N VAL A 166 -12.45 -7.26 0.25
CA VAL A 166 -13.77 -6.74 0.57
C VAL A 166 -14.82 -7.62 -0.10
N ASP A 167 -15.64 -8.27 0.71
CA ASP A 167 -16.80 -9.02 0.22
C ASP A 167 -17.99 -8.06 0.01
N LYS A 168 -18.54 -8.05 -1.20
CA LYS A 168 -19.73 -7.26 -1.56
C LYS A 168 -21.03 -7.85 -1.00
N ASP A 169 -21.06 -9.15 -0.75
CA ASP A 169 -22.24 -9.84 -0.25
C ASP A 169 -22.19 -9.97 1.28
N ASP A 170 -20.97 -10.00 1.86
CA ASP A 170 -20.74 -9.96 3.31
C ASP A 170 -19.98 -8.70 3.76
N HIS A 171 -20.73 -7.61 3.92
CA HIS A 171 -20.20 -6.35 4.44
C HIS A 171 -19.86 -6.37 5.95
N SER A 172 -20.07 -7.50 6.65
CA SER A 172 -19.91 -7.56 8.12
C SER A 172 -18.50 -7.19 8.55
N CYS A 173 -17.47 -7.59 7.79
CA CYS A 173 -16.08 -7.28 8.11
C CYS A 173 -15.75 -5.78 7.91
N ALA A 174 -16.18 -5.17 6.80
CA ALA A 174 -15.96 -3.75 6.54
C ALA A 174 -16.74 -2.87 7.54
N MET A 175 -18.01 -3.19 7.77
CA MET A 175 -18.87 -2.44 8.67
C MET A 175 -18.48 -2.61 10.15
N ARG A 176 -18.07 -3.80 10.61
CA ARG A 176 -17.65 -4.03 11.99
C ARG A 176 -16.42 -3.20 12.37
N ASN A 177 -15.52 -2.97 11.41
CA ASN A 177 -14.36 -2.10 11.59
C ASN A 177 -14.75 -0.60 11.55
N CYS A 178 -15.79 -0.23 10.79
CA CYS A 178 -16.31 1.15 10.77
C CYS A 178 -17.15 1.52 12.01
N LEU A 179 -17.57 0.57 12.85
CA LEU A 179 -18.32 0.84 14.09
C LEU A 179 -17.45 1.52 15.17
N TYR A 180 -16.14 1.31 15.14
CA TYR A 180 -15.19 2.05 15.97
C TYR A 180 -14.79 3.32 15.21
N ASN A 181 -15.57 4.37 15.38
CA ASN A 181 -15.28 5.68 14.79
C ASN A 181 -13.89 6.14 15.25
N ASP A 182 -12.92 6.22 14.32
CA ASP A 182 -11.75 7.07 14.53
C ASP A 182 -12.23 8.52 14.43
N PHE A 183 -12.70 9.02 15.57
CA PHE A 183 -13.36 10.33 15.69
C PHE A 183 -12.47 11.46 15.20
N ASP A 184 -11.15 11.31 15.31
CA ASP A 184 -10.16 12.28 14.84
C ASP A 184 -10.11 12.34 13.30
N VAL A 185 -10.26 11.19 12.63
CA VAL A 185 -10.28 11.11 11.16
C VAL A 185 -11.59 11.66 10.60
N CYS A 186 -12.72 11.31 11.22
CA CYS A 186 -14.03 11.82 10.81
C CYS A 186 -14.15 13.34 11.03
N LYS A 187 -13.62 13.90 12.14
CA LYS A 187 -13.61 15.36 12.34
C LYS A 187 -12.60 16.08 11.47
N GLY A 188 -11.46 15.45 11.16
CA GLY A 188 -10.42 16.01 10.28
C GLY A 188 -10.95 16.25 8.88
N HIS A 189 -11.55 15.21 8.26
CA HIS A 189 -12.11 15.29 6.91
C HIS A 189 -13.38 16.15 6.84
N ASN A 190 -14.19 16.22 7.90
CA ASN A 190 -15.37 17.09 7.96
C ASN A 190 -15.06 18.51 8.49
N GLY A 191 -13.78 18.84 8.66
CA GLY A 191 -13.33 20.16 9.11
C GLY A 191 -13.47 21.22 8.00
N LYS A 192 -13.77 22.47 8.38
CA LYS A 192 -13.74 23.59 7.42
C LYS A 192 -12.34 23.72 6.82
N GLY A 193 -12.20 23.46 5.51
CA GLY A 193 -10.94 23.54 4.77
C GLY A 193 -10.49 22.23 4.11
N TYR A 194 -11.22 21.12 4.29
CA TYR A 194 -10.99 19.88 3.57
C TYR A 194 -12.16 19.65 2.61
N GLU A 195 -11.89 19.73 1.30
CA GLU A 195 -12.89 19.52 0.25
C GLU A 195 -12.86 18.08 -0.29
N GLU A 196 -11.78 17.34 -0.04
CA GLU A 196 -11.55 15.97 -0.53
C GLU A 196 -10.98 15.03 0.54
N TYR A 197 -11.20 13.73 0.35
CA TYR A 197 -10.76 12.68 1.26
C TYR A 197 -9.36 12.17 0.89
N VAL A 198 -8.42 12.22 1.82
CA VAL A 198 -7.04 11.79 1.58
C VAL A 198 -6.88 10.32 1.96
N THR A 199 -6.77 9.45 0.96
CA THR A 199 -6.66 7.99 1.10
C THR A 199 -5.50 7.37 0.31
N GLY A 200 -4.64 8.19 -0.29
CA GLY A 200 -3.51 7.74 -1.08
C GLY A 200 -2.42 7.05 -0.25
N THR A 201 -1.82 6.05 -0.86
CA THR A 201 -0.77 5.22 -0.29
C THR A 201 0.47 5.32 -1.16
N LEU A 202 1.61 5.65 -0.55
CA LEU A 202 2.92 5.65 -1.18
C LEU A 202 3.78 4.50 -0.64
N LEU A 203 4.15 3.59 -1.53
CA LEU A 203 5.03 2.45 -1.27
C LEU A 203 6.40 2.78 -1.84
N LEU A 204 7.39 3.01 -0.99
CA LEU A 204 8.71 3.51 -1.42
C LEU A 204 9.71 2.41 -1.81
N GLY A 205 9.32 1.14 -1.69
CA GLY A 205 10.18 0.01 -2.00
C GLY A 205 11.53 0.05 -1.27
N ASN A 206 12.61 0.04 -2.03
CA ASN A 206 13.98 0.14 -1.56
C ASN A 206 14.69 1.41 -2.07
N VAL A 207 13.93 2.43 -2.45
CA VAL A 207 14.51 3.65 -3.03
C VAL A 207 15.37 4.41 -2.02
N ASN A 208 16.52 4.93 -2.48
CA ASN A 208 17.36 5.81 -1.66
C ASN A 208 16.86 7.26 -1.74
N LEU A 209 16.14 7.70 -0.70
CA LEU A 209 15.53 9.03 -0.63
C LEU A 209 16.54 10.18 -0.62
N LYS A 210 17.82 9.91 -0.33
CA LYS A 210 18.88 10.92 -0.38
C LYS A 210 19.27 11.24 -1.80
N GLU A 211 19.17 10.26 -2.69
CA GLU A 211 19.61 10.35 -4.08
C GLU A 211 18.46 10.68 -5.03
N CYS A 212 17.25 10.17 -4.75
CA CYS A 212 16.12 10.31 -5.67
C CYS A 212 15.20 11.52 -5.37
N ARG A 213 15.54 12.39 -4.41
CA ARG A 213 14.62 13.44 -3.91
C ARG A 213 13.99 14.29 -5.02
N GLU A 214 14.81 14.90 -5.87
CA GLU A 214 14.33 15.83 -6.90
C GLU A 214 13.43 15.13 -7.91
N GLN A 215 13.87 13.96 -8.38
CA GLN A 215 13.12 13.15 -9.33
C GLN A 215 11.80 12.66 -8.73
N LEU A 216 11.82 12.11 -7.52
CA LEU A 216 10.62 11.60 -6.85
C LEU A 216 9.60 12.70 -6.59
N LEU A 217 10.03 13.90 -6.17
CA LEU A 217 9.13 15.04 -6.00
C LEU A 217 8.52 15.50 -7.33
N GLN A 218 9.31 15.56 -8.39
CA GLN A 218 8.84 15.91 -9.73
C GLN A 218 7.81 14.91 -10.24
N ASP A 219 8.08 13.61 -10.05
CA ASP A 219 7.23 12.54 -10.54
C ASP A 219 5.94 12.38 -9.73
N LEU A 220 6.00 12.58 -8.41
CA LEU A 220 4.81 12.52 -7.57
C LEU A 220 3.87 13.69 -7.85
N GLY A 221 4.38 14.89 -8.15
CA GLY A 221 3.60 16.03 -8.63
C GLY A 221 2.25 16.19 -7.92
N GLU A 222 1.16 15.89 -8.62
CA GLU A 222 -0.23 15.97 -8.14
C GLU A 222 -0.60 14.99 -7.02
N PHE A 223 0.11 13.87 -6.87
CA PHE A 223 -0.18 12.86 -5.84
C PHE A 223 0.24 13.30 -4.43
N LEU A 224 1.08 14.33 -4.32
CA LEU A 224 1.63 14.78 -3.04
C LEU A 224 0.54 15.20 -2.04
N GLU A 225 -0.49 15.88 -2.56
CA GLU A 225 -1.65 16.33 -1.79
C GLU A 225 -2.64 15.19 -1.48
N GLU A 226 -2.27 13.95 -1.76
CA GLU A 226 -3.21 12.82 -1.70
C GLU A 226 -2.68 11.68 -0.83
N ILE A 227 -1.41 11.76 -0.46
CA ILE A 227 -0.71 10.75 0.33
C ILE A 227 -1.04 10.91 1.81
N ARG A 228 -1.39 9.78 2.41
CA ARG A 228 -1.63 9.66 3.84
C ARG A 228 -0.88 8.51 4.49
N PHE A 229 -0.67 7.44 3.72
CA PHE A 229 0.04 6.26 4.17
C PHE A 229 1.37 6.17 3.41
N VAL A 230 2.46 5.96 4.13
CA VAL A 230 3.80 5.81 3.56
C VAL A 230 4.44 4.55 4.12
N VAL A 231 4.70 3.57 3.26
CA VAL A 231 5.60 2.46 3.60
C VAL A 231 7.03 2.96 3.38
N LEU A 232 7.83 2.99 4.44
CA LEU A 232 9.19 3.53 4.39
C LEU A 232 10.12 2.64 3.57
N PRO A 233 11.11 3.24 2.88
CA PRO A 233 12.01 2.47 2.03
C PRO A 233 12.89 1.55 2.86
N GLY A 234 13.12 0.33 2.37
CA GLY A 234 13.97 -0.65 3.05
C GLY A 234 13.51 -0.98 4.47
N GLY A 235 12.24 -0.81 4.79
CA GLY A 235 11.73 -0.96 6.15
C GLY A 235 12.15 0.15 7.13
N GLY A 236 12.55 1.31 6.63
CA GLY A 236 12.99 2.46 7.43
C GLY A 236 14.49 2.51 7.72
N LYS A 237 15.29 1.71 7.02
CA LYS A 237 16.76 1.72 7.10
C LYS A 237 17.33 3.13 6.94
N LYS A 238 18.26 3.49 7.82
CA LYS A 238 18.85 4.83 7.87
C LYS A 238 19.62 5.19 6.60
N GLU A 239 20.20 4.23 5.90
CA GLU A 239 20.90 4.48 4.63
C GLU A 239 19.95 4.94 3.52
N LEU A 240 18.73 4.41 3.45
CA LEU A 240 17.73 4.72 2.42
C LEU A 240 16.79 5.86 2.83
N TYR A 241 16.57 6.06 4.14
CA TYR A 241 15.64 7.08 4.65
C TYR A 241 16.23 8.50 4.66
N HIS A 242 15.36 9.51 4.43
CA HIS A 242 15.65 10.91 4.70
C HIS A 242 14.41 11.66 5.27
N PRO A 243 14.57 12.55 6.27
CA PRO A 243 13.45 13.26 6.91
C PRO A 243 12.55 14.13 6.01
N TRP A 244 12.96 14.40 4.78
CA TRP A 244 12.23 15.32 3.88
C TRP A 244 10.85 14.74 3.51
N VAL A 245 10.71 13.41 3.48
CA VAL A 245 9.43 12.73 3.20
C VAL A 245 8.40 13.06 4.26
N ALA A 246 8.82 13.16 5.54
CA ALA A 246 7.91 13.54 6.61
C ALA A 246 7.52 15.02 6.53
N ASP A 247 8.47 15.89 6.19
CA ASP A 247 8.24 17.33 6.03
C ASP A 247 7.28 17.68 4.88
N LEU A 248 7.24 16.83 3.86
CA LEU A 248 6.36 16.96 2.70
C LEU A 248 4.89 16.86 3.10
N LEU A 249 4.53 15.81 3.84
CA LEU A 249 3.15 15.54 4.23
C LEU A 249 2.61 16.53 5.27
N GLU A 250 3.50 17.14 6.07
CA GLU A 250 3.13 18.23 6.97
C GLU A 250 2.68 19.50 6.25
N GLN A 251 3.12 19.76 5.01
CA GLN A 251 2.76 20.99 4.32
C GLN A 251 1.33 20.93 3.80
N GLU A 252 0.97 19.82 3.17
CA GLU A 252 -0.31 19.66 2.49
C GLU A 252 -1.48 19.40 3.45
N HIS A 253 -1.28 18.55 4.49
CA HIS A 253 -2.39 18.05 5.32
C HIS A 253 -2.15 18.18 6.81
N ARG A 254 -1.88 19.41 7.26
CA ARG A 254 -1.54 19.68 8.67
C ARG A 254 -2.54 19.12 9.68
N GLY A 255 -3.80 18.95 9.34
CA GLY A 255 -4.86 18.48 10.25
C GLY A 255 -5.00 16.97 10.35
N LEU A 256 -4.43 16.19 9.42
CA LEU A 256 -4.67 14.76 9.31
C LEU A 256 -3.56 13.94 9.99
N ASN A 257 -3.90 12.72 10.40
CA ASN A 257 -2.89 11.73 10.80
C ASN A 257 -2.23 11.15 9.55
N HIS A 258 -0.90 11.17 9.54
CA HIS A 258 -0.01 10.58 8.54
C HIS A 258 0.56 9.28 9.10
N TYR A 259 0.40 8.19 8.38
CA TYR A 259 0.81 6.87 8.83
C TYR A 259 2.10 6.45 8.12
N TYR A 260 3.11 6.11 8.91
CA TYR A 260 4.41 5.64 8.43
C TYR A 260 4.56 4.18 8.85
N ILE A 261 4.60 3.29 7.87
CA ILE A 261 4.60 1.85 8.08
C ILE A 261 6.04 1.31 7.98
N VAL A 262 6.43 0.49 8.96
CA VAL A 262 7.75 -0.15 9.04
C VAL A 262 7.65 -1.60 9.56
N PRO A 263 8.48 -2.53 9.08
CA PRO A 263 8.58 -3.88 9.66
C PRO A 263 9.17 -3.84 11.06
N ARG A 264 8.66 -4.69 11.94
CA ARG A 264 9.19 -4.91 13.29
C ARG A 264 10.62 -5.43 13.26
N GLU A 265 10.90 -6.31 12.32
CA GLU A 265 12.17 -7.01 12.17
C GLU A 265 13.16 -6.26 11.27
N ALA A 266 12.80 -5.08 10.75
CA ALA A 266 13.73 -4.26 9.97
C ALA A 266 14.86 -3.76 10.86
N GLU A 267 16.09 -4.10 10.47
CA GLU A 267 17.29 -3.66 11.15
C GLU A 267 17.57 -2.17 10.88
N GLU A 268 18.21 -1.50 11.84
CA GLU A 268 18.67 -0.10 11.73
C GLU A 268 17.58 0.97 11.48
N ASN A 269 16.32 0.70 11.86
CA ASN A 269 15.20 1.65 11.71
C ASN A 269 14.91 2.52 12.96
N ASP A 270 15.50 2.22 14.12
CA ASP A 270 15.25 2.92 15.40
C ASP A 270 15.42 4.45 15.30
N GLY A 271 16.47 4.88 14.61
CA GLY A 271 16.76 6.30 14.40
C GLY A 271 15.70 6.98 13.53
N THR A 272 15.23 6.29 12.50
CA THR A 272 14.15 6.73 11.60
C THR A 272 12.84 6.86 12.37
N ILE A 273 12.43 5.82 13.10
CA ILE A 273 11.22 5.79 13.93
C ILE A 273 11.26 6.93 14.96
N SER A 274 12.37 7.07 15.67
CA SER A 274 12.58 8.15 16.64
C SER A 274 12.49 9.54 16.02
N SER A 275 12.96 9.70 14.77
CA SER A 275 12.87 10.99 14.06
C SER A 275 11.43 11.35 13.69
N LEU A 276 10.64 10.37 13.25
CA LEU A 276 9.24 10.56 12.87
C LEU A 276 8.37 10.87 14.09
N MET A 277 8.54 10.13 15.18
CA MET A 277 7.76 10.39 16.41
C MET A 277 8.01 11.78 16.99
N LYS A 278 9.19 12.37 16.75
CA LYS A 278 9.53 13.73 17.21
C LYS A 278 8.89 14.85 16.37
N LYS A 279 8.39 14.57 15.16
CA LYS A 279 7.75 15.56 14.29
C LYS A 279 6.42 16.06 14.86
N GLY A 280 5.66 15.16 15.48
CA GLY A 280 4.46 15.53 16.20
C GLY A 280 3.45 14.40 16.30
N ILE A 281 2.37 14.65 17.04
CA ILE A 281 1.35 13.64 17.36
C ILE A 281 0.58 13.11 16.14
N ARG A 282 0.63 13.84 15.01
CA ARG A 282 0.00 13.45 13.75
C ARG A 282 0.84 12.49 12.91
N HIS A 283 2.11 12.29 13.26
CA HIS A 283 2.99 11.31 12.62
C HIS A 283 2.87 9.98 13.35
N ARG A 284 2.00 9.12 12.83
CA ARG A 284 1.70 7.80 13.39
C ARG A 284 2.64 6.77 12.78
N VAL A 285 3.68 6.41 13.51
CA VAL A 285 4.51 5.26 13.12
C VAL A 285 3.77 3.98 13.50
N VAL A 286 3.59 3.07 12.55
CA VAL A 286 2.99 1.76 12.75
C VAL A 286 4.02 0.70 12.43
N VAL A 287 4.29 -0.14 13.42
CA VAL A 287 5.19 -1.28 13.30
C VAL A 287 4.34 -2.51 12.97
N THR A 288 4.62 -3.15 11.84
CA THR A 288 3.92 -4.34 11.36
C THR A 288 4.84 -5.55 11.46
N GLY A 289 4.30 -6.76 11.57
CA GLY A 289 5.04 -8.00 11.71
C GLY A 289 4.15 -9.20 11.44
N GLU A 290 4.67 -10.41 11.66
CA GLU A 290 3.96 -11.65 11.31
C GLU A 290 2.57 -11.69 11.94
N GLU A 291 2.43 -11.26 13.20
CA GLU A 291 1.16 -11.32 13.93
C GLU A 291 0.43 -9.97 14.02
N CYS A 292 0.94 -8.90 13.41
CA CYS A 292 0.34 -7.57 13.56
C CYS A 292 0.48 -6.69 12.31
N GLY A 293 -0.50 -5.84 12.08
CA GLY A 293 -0.49 -4.98 10.90
C GLY A 293 -1.38 -3.77 11.04
N LEU A 294 -1.51 -3.04 9.92
CA LEU A 294 -2.44 -1.94 9.80
C LEU A 294 -3.54 -2.31 8.82
N CYS A 295 -4.79 -2.15 9.23
CA CYS A 295 -5.92 -2.22 8.31
C CYS A 295 -6.59 -0.86 8.23
N THR A 296 -6.77 -0.40 7.00
CA THR A 296 -7.60 0.75 6.68
C THR A 296 -8.78 0.25 5.89
N THR A 297 -9.99 0.62 6.26
CA THR A 297 -11.18 0.24 5.49
C THR A 297 -12.21 1.36 5.51
N GLY A 298 -13.01 1.42 4.46
CA GLY A 298 -13.93 2.51 4.27
C GLY A 298 -14.80 2.34 3.05
N PHE A 299 -15.56 3.37 2.74
CA PHE A 299 -16.36 3.44 1.53
C PHE A 299 -16.45 4.87 1.00
N PHE A 300 -16.62 5.00 -0.31
CA PHE A 300 -17.01 6.22 -0.99
C PHE A 300 -18.45 6.12 -1.47
N VAL A 301 -19.24 7.18 -1.30
CA VAL A 301 -20.59 7.30 -1.87
C VAL A 301 -20.51 8.21 -3.09
N GLU A 302 -20.95 7.70 -4.23
CA GLU A 302 -20.97 8.48 -5.46
C GLU A 302 -22.03 9.58 -5.41
N LYS A 303 -21.75 10.68 -6.11
CA LYS A 303 -22.76 11.71 -6.36
C LYS A 303 -23.80 11.11 -7.33
N SER A 304 -25.01 10.88 -6.85
CA SER A 304 -26.12 10.51 -7.73
C SER A 304 -26.35 11.64 -8.73
N GLU A 305 -26.43 11.32 -10.03
CA GLU A 305 -27.00 12.21 -11.03
C GLU A 305 -28.45 12.53 -10.60
N GLU A 306 -28.69 13.74 -10.11
CA GLU A 306 -30.03 14.30 -9.90
C GLU A 306 -30.54 14.94 -11.19
#